data_AF-A0A3D0XKA2-F1
#
_entry.id   AF-A0A3D0XKA2-F1
#
_cell.length_a   1.000
_cell.length_b   1.000
_cell.length_c   1.000
_cell.angle_alpha   90.00
_cell.angle_beta   90.00
_cell.angle_gamma   90.00
#
_symmetry.space_group_name_H-M   'P 1'
#
loop_
_entity.id
_entity.type
_entity.pdbx_description
1 polymer ?
#
loop_
_entity_poly.entity_id
_entity_poly.type
_entity_poly.pdbx_seq_one_letter_code
_entity_poly.pdbx_strand_id
1 'polypeptide(L)' 'MKAYQDLKQSFQRLHYLSKTIALLDWDHETYLPRKGVGYRADQQAFLSGLAHERLTSSQVG' A
#
# COMPACT_ATOMS: atom_id res chain seq x y z
N MET A 1 4.03 -27.25 3.93
CA MET A 1 4.65 -25.96 4.33
C MET A 1 4.66 -24.90 3.22
N LYS A 2 4.74 -25.28 1.92
CA LYS A 2 4.80 -24.31 0.80
C LYS A 2 3.67 -23.27 0.78
N ALA A 3 2.40 -23.70 0.86
CA ALA A 3 1.24 -22.80 0.85
C ALA A 3 1.28 -21.73 1.96
N TYR A 4 1.74 -22.09 3.17
CA TYR A 4 1.92 -21.13 4.25
C TYR A 4 3.02 -20.10 3.95
N GLN A 5 4.13 -20.53 3.35
CA GLN A 5 5.21 -19.63 2.97
C GLN A 5 4.79 -18.68 1.85
N ASP A 6 4.05 -19.19 0.86
CA ASP A 6 3.50 -18.38 -0.23
C ASP A 6 2.53 -17.33 0.32
N LEU A 7 1.62 -17.72 1.22
CA LEU A 7 0.71 -16.80 1.91
C LEU A 7 1.48 -15.75 2.71
N LYS A 8 2.47 -16.17 3.50
CA LYS A 8 3.32 -15.26 4.28
C LYS A 8 4.01 -14.23 3.37
N GLN A 9 4.51 -14.67 2.20
CA GLN A 9 5.16 -13.78 1.25
C GLN A 9 4.18 -12.78 0.63
N SER A 10 2.95 -13.20 0.32
CA SER A 10 1.87 -12.30 -0.14
C SER A 10 1.54 -11.23 0.89
N PHE A 11 1.39 -11.61 2.17
CA PHE A 11 1.17 -10.66 3.26
C PHE A 11 2.37 -9.73 3.52
N GLN A 12 3.59 -10.20 3.31
CA GLN A 12 4.77 -9.34 3.42
C GLN A 12 4.78 -8.24 2.34
N ARG A 13 4.34 -8.55 1.12
CA ARG A 13 4.19 -7.54 0.06
C ARG A 13 3.08 -6.54 0.36
N LEU A 14 1.94 -7.01 0.88
CA LEU A 14 0.86 -6.13 1.37
C LEU A 14 1.34 -5.22 2.50
N HIS A 15 2.14 -5.75 3.41
CA HIS A 15 2.73 -4.98 4.51
C HIS A 15 3.59 -3.83 3.98
N TYR A 16 4.46 -4.07 3.00
CA TYR A 16 5.27 -3.01 2.41
C TYR A 16 4.42 -1.91 1.75
N LEU A 17 3.37 -2.27 1.01
CA LEU A 17 2.45 -1.28 0.42
C LEU A 17 1.78 -0.42 1.50
N SER A 18 1.25 -1.06 2.54
CA SER A 18 0.60 -0.36 3.64
C SER A 18 1.56 0.59 4.36
N LYS A 19 2.83 0.19 4.56
CA LYS A 19 3.85 1.05 5.15
C LYS A 19 4.24 2.22 4.26
N THR A 20 4.32 2.01 2.95
CA THR A 20 4.55 3.10 1.99
C THR A 20 3.41 4.11 2.02
N ILE A 21 2.15 3.65 2.03
CA ILE A 21 0.98 4.53 2.14
C ILE A 21 1.05 5.36 3.43
N ALA A 22 1.34 4.72 4.57
CA ALA A 22 1.46 5.40 5.86
C ALA A 22 2.59 6.45 5.90
N LEU A 23 3.72 6.18 5.22
CA LEU A 23 4.80 7.17 5.10
C LEU A 23 4.36 8.38 4.25
N LEU A 24 3.62 8.13 3.16
CA LEU A 24 3.08 9.18 2.30
C LEU A 24 2.01 10.04 3.01
N ASP A 25 1.20 9.42 3.89
CA ASP A 25 0.27 10.12 4.78
C ASP A 25 1.02 11.05 5.73
N TRP A 26 2.06 10.54 6.41
CA TRP A 26 2.85 11.36 7.32
C TRP A 26 3.53 12.53 6.60
N ASP A 27 4.08 12.30 5.41
CA ASP A 27 4.68 13.37 4.61
C ASP A 27 3.63 14.43 4.20
N HIS A 28 2.40 14.01 3.90
CA HIS A 28 1.28 14.92 3.60
C HIS A 28 1.06 15.92 4.74
N GLU A 29 1.04 15.43 5.97
CA GLU A 29 0.76 16.24 7.16
C GLU A 29 1.96 17.07 7.66
N THR A 30 3.19 16.76 7.22
CA THR A 30 4.40 17.38 7.79
C THR A 30 5.18 18.23 6.81
N TYR A 31 5.51 17.72 5.62
CA TYR A 31 6.46 18.35 4.71
C TYR A 31 5.90 18.68 3.33
N LEU A 32 4.75 18.10 2.94
CA LEU A 32 4.20 18.27 1.61
C LEU A 32 3.81 19.74 1.33
N PRO A 33 4.36 20.37 0.27
CA PRO A 33 3.93 21.69 -0.13
C PRO A 33 2.48 21.69 -0.61
N ARG A 34 1.74 22.79 -0.42
CA ARG A 34 0.33 22.92 -0.82
C ARG A 34 0.04 22.50 -2.27
N LYS A 35 0.96 22.80 -3.20
CA LYS A 35 0.81 22.43 -4.63
C LYS A 35 0.95 20.93 -4.89
N GLY A 36 1.47 20.15 -3.94
CA GLY A 36 1.68 18.71 -4.04
C GLY A 36 0.49 17.86 -3.57
N VAL A 37 -0.52 18.46 -2.93
CA VAL A 37 -1.66 17.75 -2.33
C VAL A 37 -2.40 16.87 -3.34
N GLY A 38 -2.71 17.41 -4.53
CA GLY A 38 -3.41 16.66 -5.58
C GLY A 38 -2.61 15.44 -6.05
N TYR A 39 -1.34 15.63 -6.38
CA TYR A 39 -0.47 14.55 -6.81
C TYR A 39 -0.27 13.48 -5.72
N ARG A 40 -0.16 13.90 -4.45
CA ARG A 40 -0.10 12.97 -3.31
C ARG A 40 -1.38 12.15 -3.19
N ALA A 41 -2.55 12.76 -3.33
CA ALA A 41 -3.82 12.05 -3.29
C ALA A 41 -3.90 10.97 -4.39
N ASP A 42 -3.46 11.28 -5.62
CA ASP A 42 -3.40 10.31 -6.71
C ASP A 42 -2.47 9.13 -6.41
N GLN A 43 -1.28 9.40 -5.85
CA GLN A 43 -0.34 8.36 -5.43
C GLN A 43 -0.96 7.42 -4.38
N GLN A 44 -1.62 7.98 -3.37
CA GLN A 44 -2.22 7.22 -2.28
C GLN A 44 -3.44 6.42 -2.76
N ALA A 45 -4.26 6.99 -3.63
CA ALA A 45 -5.39 6.30 -4.24
C ALA A 45 -4.91 5.09 -5.07
N PHE A 46 -3.90 5.28 -5.92
CA PHE A 46 -3.32 4.21 -6.73
C PHE A 46 -2.76 3.08 -5.86
N LEU A 47 -1.94 3.41 -4.86
CA LEU A 47 -1.34 2.40 -3.97
C LEU A 47 -2.39 1.68 -3.13
N SER A 48 -3.43 2.37 -2.68
CA SER A 48 -4.53 1.76 -1.91
C SER A 48 -5.34 0.79 -2.77
N GLY A 49 -5.65 1.15 -4.03
CA GLY A 49 -6.29 0.25 -4.97
C GLY A 49 -5.46 -1.00 -5.23
N LEU A 50 -4.15 -0.84 -5.42
CA LEU A 50 -3.22 -1.94 -5.62
C LEU A 50 -3.08 -2.84 -4.38
N ALA A 51 -3.13 -2.27 -3.17
CA ALA A 51 -3.15 -3.03 -1.93
C ALA A 51 -4.45 -3.84 -1.80
N HIS A 52 -5.59 -3.23 -2.14
CA HIS A 52 -6.88 -3.90 -2.14
C HIS A 52 -6.92 -5.07 -3.12
N GLU A 53 -6.50 -4.87 -4.37
CA GLU A 53 -6.44 -5.92 -5.40
C GLU A 53 -5.61 -7.13 -4.96
N ARG A 54 -4.45 -6.88 -4.34
CA ARG A 54 -3.60 -7.97 -3.83
C ARG A 54 -4.22 -8.71 -2.66
N LEU A 55 -4.91 -8.00 -1.77
CA LEU A 55 -5.57 -8.59 -0.62
C LEU A 55 -6.74 -9.49 -1.03
N THR A 56 -7.50 -9.11 -2.07
CA THR A 56 -8.65 -9.85 -2.56
C THR A 56 -8.33 -10.87 -3.66
N SER A 57 -7.04 -11.03 -3.99
CA SER A 57 -6.61 -12.02 -4.97
C SER A 57 -6.87 -13.46 -4.51
N SER A 58 -7.12 -14.37 -5.45
CA SER A 58 -7.32 -15.81 -5.21
C SER A 58 -6.11 -16.55 -4.63
N GLN A 59 -4.99 -15.86 -4.41
CA GLN A 59 -3.81 -16.41 -3.75
C GLN A 59 -3.87 -16.23 -2.22
N VAL A 60 -4.76 -15.37 -1.73
CA VAL A 60 -4.92 -15.03 -0.31
C VAL A 60 -6.10 -15.75 0.35
N GLY A 61 -7.16 -16.06 -0.40
CA GLY A 61 -8.34 -16.83 0.06
C GLY A 61 -8.55 -18.09 -0.76
#